data_AF-A0A8H5D436-F1
#
_entry.id   AF-A0A8H5D436-F1
#
_cell.length_a   1.000
_cell.length_b   1.000
_cell.length_c   1.000
_cell.angle_alpha   90.00
_cell.angle_beta   90.00
_cell.angle_gamma   90.00
#
_symmetry.space_group_name_H-M   'P 1'
#
loop_
_entity.id
_entity.type
_entity.pdbx_description
1 polymer ?
#
loop_
_entity_poly.entity_id
_entity_poly.type
_entity_poly.pdbx_seq_one_letter_code
_entity_poly.pdbx_strand_id
1 'polypeptide(L)'
;MQSPNASGSSNSHTTKKTIADLEKITRDYAAGSIDSLDEFAKYWNEFDGVARGLVEAKIISKAERDLYFWIGLPYATRKAIGQQLATTDLAFHDRLIPAWRDAILAGRHVFHDPSTTSKQEKEIDKLVRTLHGLSVDDSNYAVAYARLLVAAPNVADRILPPSRWTRSPSSGPTLAIPHSHPATPFPQSNGGVVCRPALRRVQSYVSYQWCPSCADQHAVHRNRAT
;
A
#
# COMPACT_ATOMS: atom_id res chain seq x y z
N MET A 1 34.34 -6.91 -50.11
CA MET A 1 34.19 -6.54 -48.69
C MET A 1 32.85 -7.08 -48.20
N GLN A 2 32.85 -8.23 -47.53
CA GLN A 2 31.65 -8.85 -46.96
C GLN A 2 31.95 -9.12 -45.48
N SER A 3 31.22 -8.44 -44.60
CA SER A 3 31.30 -8.63 -43.15
C SER A 3 30.32 -9.73 -42.73
N PRO A 4 30.76 -10.79 -42.03
CA PRO A 4 29.86 -11.79 -41.50
C PRO A 4 29.25 -11.28 -40.19
N ASN A 5 27.94 -11.05 -40.18
CA ASN A 5 27.19 -10.80 -38.95
C ASN A 5 26.95 -12.14 -38.25
N ALA A 6 27.67 -12.35 -37.15
CA ALA A 6 27.54 -13.50 -36.28
C ALA A 6 26.22 -13.41 -35.50
N SER A 7 25.19 -14.09 -36.00
CA SER A 7 23.98 -14.41 -35.26
C SER A 7 24.30 -15.46 -34.19
N GLY A 8 24.87 -15.01 -33.07
CA GLY A 8 25.06 -15.81 -31.87
C GLY A 8 23.70 -16.10 -31.22
N SER A 9 23.05 -17.16 -31.69
CA SER A 9 21.84 -17.71 -31.08
C SER A 9 22.23 -18.34 -29.74
N SER A 10 22.23 -17.53 -28.69
CA SER A 10 22.42 -18.00 -27.32
C SER A 10 21.24 -18.89 -26.95
N ASN A 11 21.40 -20.21 -27.15
CA ASN A 11 20.52 -21.24 -26.60
C ASN A 11 20.63 -21.20 -25.08
N SER A 12 19.96 -20.24 -24.44
CA SER A 12 19.68 -20.30 -23.01
C SER A 12 18.82 -21.54 -22.80
N HIS A 13 19.41 -22.62 -22.30
CA HIS A 13 18.67 -23.79 -21.84
C HIS A 13 17.65 -23.30 -20.81
N THR A 14 16.40 -23.13 -21.26
CA THR A 14 15.26 -22.82 -20.42
C THR A 14 14.96 -24.10 -19.65
N THR A 15 15.59 -24.24 -18.49
CA THR A 15 15.16 -25.23 -17.50
C THR A 15 13.67 -25.03 -17.31
N LYS A 16 12.90 -26.10 -17.57
CA LYS A 16 11.44 -26.06 -17.48
C LYS A 16 11.08 -25.70 -16.04
N LYS A 17 10.57 -24.48 -15.85
CA LYS A 17 10.16 -23.99 -14.54
C LYS A 17 8.91 -24.75 -14.11
N THR A 18 8.88 -25.22 -12.87
CA THR A 18 7.80 -26.05 -12.34
C THR A 18 7.02 -25.33 -11.25
N ILE A 19 5.83 -25.85 -10.91
CA ILE A 19 5.05 -25.34 -9.77
C ILE A 19 5.84 -25.49 -8.46
N ALA A 20 6.64 -26.56 -8.32
CA ALA A 20 7.47 -26.79 -7.14
C ALA A 20 8.50 -25.67 -6.92
N ASP A 21 9.07 -25.12 -8.00
CA ASP A 21 9.99 -23.98 -7.91
C ASP A 21 9.27 -22.73 -7.39
N LEU A 22 8.04 -22.49 -7.85
CA LEU A 22 7.20 -21.37 -7.40
C LEU A 22 6.82 -21.51 -5.93
N GLU A 23 6.37 -22.70 -5.51
CA GLU A 23 6.03 -23.00 -4.12
C GLU A 23 7.23 -22.87 -3.20
N LYS A 24 8.42 -23.29 -3.66
CA LYS A 24 9.67 -23.15 -2.92
C LYS A 24 9.98 -21.68 -2.67
N ILE A 25 9.98 -20.83 -3.70
CA ILE A 25 10.22 -19.38 -3.54
C ILE A 25 9.19 -18.77 -2.58
N THR A 26 7.91 -19.09 -2.77
CA THR A 26 6.80 -18.60 -1.94
C THR A 26 7.01 -18.95 -0.47
N ARG A 27 7.40 -20.20 -0.16
CA ARG A 27 7.62 -20.67 1.20
C ARG A 27 8.87 -20.09 1.84
N ASP A 28 9.97 -20.03 1.09
CA ASP A 28 11.26 -19.51 1.56
C ASP A 28 11.13 -18.05 2.00
N TYR A 29 10.42 -17.22 1.22
CA TYR A 29 10.18 -15.82 1.56
C TYR A 29 9.08 -15.62 2.59
N ALA A 30 8.00 -16.40 2.57
CA ALA A 30 6.92 -16.27 3.56
C ALA A 30 7.39 -16.56 5.00
N ALA A 31 8.42 -17.40 5.16
CA ALA A 31 9.05 -17.72 6.44
C ALA A 31 10.12 -16.70 6.88
N GLY A 32 10.58 -15.84 5.98
CA GLY A 32 11.61 -14.84 6.25
C GLY A 32 11.06 -13.49 6.70
N SER A 33 11.94 -12.49 6.77
CA SER A 33 11.59 -11.08 6.80
C SER A 33 11.98 -10.43 5.47
N ILE A 34 11.28 -9.36 5.13
CA ILE A 34 11.63 -8.46 4.02
C ILE A 34 11.62 -7.08 4.65
N ASP A 35 12.80 -6.54 4.88
CA ASP A 35 12.99 -5.32 5.67
C ASP A 35 13.46 -4.15 4.80
N SER A 36 13.80 -4.42 3.53
CA SER A 36 14.30 -3.42 2.59
C SER A 36 13.65 -3.51 1.20
N LEU A 37 13.72 -2.41 0.46
CA LEU A 37 13.27 -2.35 -0.93
C LEU A 37 14.05 -3.31 -1.82
N ASP A 38 15.35 -3.52 -1.55
CA ASP A 38 16.20 -4.41 -2.34
C ASP A 38 15.82 -5.88 -2.14
N GLU A 39 15.50 -6.29 -0.92
CA GLU A 39 14.98 -7.63 -0.63
C GLU A 39 13.60 -7.86 -1.24
N PHE A 40 12.71 -6.87 -1.14
CA PHE A 40 11.41 -6.90 -1.81
C PHE A 40 11.61 -6.98 -3.32
N ALA A 41 12.59 -6.23 -3.86
CA ALA A 41 12.94 -6.21 -5.27
C ALA A 41 13.42 -7.58 -5.74
N LYS A 42 14.30 -8.20 -4.96
CA LYS A 42 14.81 -9.54 -5.22
C LYS A 42 13.68 -10.57 -5.24
N TYR A 43 12.80 -10.56 -4.23
CA TYR A 43 11.65 -11.44 -4.14
C TYR A 43 10.78 -11.38 -5.40
N TRP A 44 10.31 -10.18 -5.79
CA TRP A 44 9.37 -10.09 -6.90
C TRP A 44 10.03 -10.45 -8.24
N ASN A 45 11.31 -10.15 -8.42
CA ASN A 45 12.06 -10.54 -9.63
C ASN A 45 12.21 -12.06 -9.75
N GLU A 46 12.57 -12.74 -8.67
CA GLU A 46 12.67 -14.21 -8.64
C GLU A 46 11.31 -14.86 -8.88
N PHE A 47 10.27 -14.37 -8.20
CA PHE A 47 8.90 -14.84 -8.35
C PHE A 47 8.38 -14.65 -9.78
N ASP A 48 8.47 -13.44 -10.35
CA ASP A 48 7.95 -13.13 -11.68
C ASP A 48 8.69 -13.92 -12.76
N GLY A 49 10.00 -14.16 -12.57
CA GLY A 49 10.78 -15.04 -13.43
C GLY A 49 10.13 -16.43 -13.56
N VAL A 50 9.72 -17.04 -12.45
CA VAL A 50 9.09 -18.37 -12.44
C VAL A 50 7.64 -18.31 -12.89
N ALA A 51 6.85 -17.42 -12.29
CA ALA A 51 5.41 -17.33 -12.52
C ALA A 51 5.06 -16.98 -13.96
N ARG A 52 5.84 -16.12 -14.61
CA ARG A 52 5.59 -15.73 -16.01
C ARG A 52 5.60 -16.93 -16.95
N GLY A 53 6.61 -17.81 -16.82
CA GLY A 53 6.69 -19.03 -17.63
C GLY A 53 5.53 -19.99 -17.38
N LEU A 54 5.08 -20.12 -16.12
CA LEU A 54 3.93 -20.97 -15.77
C LEU A 54 2.60 -20.42 -16.30
N VAL A 55 2.41 -19.10 -16.29
CA VAL A 55 1.22 -18.44 -16.87
C VAL A 55 1.20 -18.56 -18.38
N GLU A 56 2.33 -18.36 -19.06
CA GLU A 56 2.47 -18.52 -20.51
C GLU A 56 2.18 -19.95 -20.96
N ALA A 57 2.66 -20.94 -20.20
CA ALA A 57 2.36 -22.35 -20.39
C ALA A 57 0.93 -22.75 -19.98
N LYS A 58 0.13 -21.82 -19.45
CA LYS A 58 -1.23 -22.05 -18.91
C LYS A 58 -1.28 -23.12 -17.82
N ILE A 59 -0.19 -23.31 -17.10
CA ILE A 59 -0.11 -24.23 -15.95
C ILE A 59 -0.80 -23.60 -14.74
N ILE A 60 -0.65 -22.29 -14.57
CA ILE A 60 -1.38 -21.50 -13.56
C ILE A 60 -2.12 -20.35 -14.23
N SER A 61 -3.26 -19.98 -13.66
CA SER A 61 -4.04 -18.81 -14.03
C SER A 61 -3.43 -17.52 -13.48
N LYS A 62 -3.85 -16.37 -14.00
CA LYS A 62 -3.45 -15.05 -13.46
C LYS A 62 -3.89 -14.87 -12.01
N ALA A 63 -5.07 -15.36 -11.64
CA ALA A 63 -5.57 -15.28 -10.27
C ALA A 63 -4.74 -16.12 -9.30
N GLU A 64 -4.31 -17.32 -9.73
CA GLU A 64 -3.40 -18.16 -8.93
C GLU A 64 -2.04 -17.50 -8.77
N ARG A 65 -1.47 -16.90 -9.82
CA ARG A 65 -0.24 -16.12 -9.68
C ARG A 65 -0.39 -15.03 -8.62
N ASP A 66 -1.48 -14.26 -8.67
CA ASP A 66 -1.69 -13.14 -7.75
C ASP A 66 -1.87 -13.65 -6.31
N LEU A 67 -2.54 -14.79 -6.12
CA LEU A 67 -2.61 -15.50 -4.84
C LEU A 67 -1.23 -15.95 -4.34
N TYR A 68 -0.44 -16.65 -5.17
CA TYR A 68 0.90 -17.12 -4.81
C TYR A 68 1.82 -15.97 -4.43
N PHE A 69 1.79 -14.89 -5.22
CA PHE A 69 2.56 -13.68 -4.92
C PHE A 69 2.20 -13.11 -3.55
N TRP A 70 0.89 -13.02 -3.26
CA TRP A 70 0.41 -12.48 -2.01
C TRP A 70 0.79 -13.36 -0.83
N ILE A 71 0.53 -14.67 -0.87
CA ILE A 71 0.84 -15.58 0.25
C ILE A 71 2.36 -15.77 0.47
N GLY A 72 3.18 -15.52 -0.56
CA GLY A 72 4.64 -15.59 -0.46
C GLY A 72 5.27 -14.41 0.28
N LEU A 73 4.52 -13.35 0.53
CA LEU A 73 4.98 -12.22 1.33
C LEU A 73 4.88 -12.52 2.83
N PRO A 74 5.90 -12.14 3.63
CA PRO A 74 5.82 -12.19 5.09
C PRO A 74 4.57 -11.47 5.60
N TYR A 75 4.02 -11.93 6.73
CA TYR A 75 2.79 -11.37 7.30
C TYR A 75 2.91 -9.86 7.57
N ALA A 76 4.02 -9.41 8.15
CA ALA A 76 4.28 -8.00 8.42
C ALA A 76 4.25 -7.16 7.13
N THR A 77 4.92 -7.63 6.08
CA THR A 77 4.94 -7.01 4.76
C THR A 77 3.55 -6.95 4.13
N ARG A 78 2.79 -8.05 4.17
CA ARG A 78 1.39 -8.07 3.68
C ARG A 78 0.52 -7.05 4.39
N LYS A 79 0.65 -6.95 5.72
CA LYS A 79 -0.11 -5.99 6.52
C LYS A 79 0.21 -4.55 6.11
N ALA A 80 1.49 -4.20 5.99
CA ALA A 80 1.91 -2.85 5.58
C ALA A 80 1.44 -2.51 4.16
N ILE A 81 1.59 -3.43 3.21
CA ILE A 81 1.11 -3.26 1.83
C ILE A 81 -0.42 -3.13 1.79
N GLY A 82 -1.15 -3.96 2.56
CA GLY A 82 -2.60 -3.89 2.65
C GLY A 82 -3.10 -2.56 3.21
N GLN A 83 -2.42 -2.00 4.22
CA GLN A 83 -2.71 -0.66 4.76
C GLN A 83 -2.47 0.43 3.71
N GLN A 84 -1.35 0.34 2.98
CA GLN A 84 -1.05 1.29 1.91
C GLN A 84 -2.12 1.26 0.81
N LEU A 85 -2.53 0.06 0.39
CA LEU A 85 -3.58 -0.12 -0.62
C LEU A 85 -4.92 0.43 -0.17
N ALA A 86 -5.32 0.18 1.08
CA ALA A 86 -6.55 0.73 1.66
C ALA A 86 -6.57 2.27 1.70
N THR A 87 -5.39 2.90 1.77
CA THR A 87 -5.26 4.37 1.75
C THR A 87 -5.36 4.93 0.33
N THR A 88 -4.82 4.21 -0.67
CA THR A 88 -4.77 4.70 -2.06
C THR A 88 -5.98 4.32 -2.91
N ASP A 89 -6.64 3.19 -2.61
CA ASP A 89 -7.75 2.65 -3.38
C ASP A 89 -8.94 2.32 -2.46
N LEU A 90 -9.98 3.15 -2.51
CA LEU A 90 -11.22 2.96 -1.75
C LEU A 90 -11.90 1.62 -2.11
N ALA A 91 -11.76 1.15 -3.35
CA ALA A 91 -12.36 -0.10 -3.82
C ALA A 91 -11.61 -1.36 -3.34
N PHE A 92 -10.49 -1.20 -2.64
CA PHE A 92 -9.71 -2.33 -2.13
C PHE A 92 -10.40 -3.07 -0.97
N HIS A 93 -11.31 -2.43 -0.25
CA HIS A 93 -11.94 -2.99 0.95
C HIS A 93 -12.69 -4.31 0.70
N ASP A 94 -13.14 -4.55 -0.53
CA ASP A 94 -13.87 -5.78 -0.91
C ASP A 94 -12.96 -6.91 -1.40
N ARG A 95 -11.66 -6.65 -1.62
CA ARG A 95 -10.72 -7.62 -2.22
C ARG A 95 -9.81 -8.24 -1.16
N LEU A 96 -9.91 -9.56 -0.98
CA LEU A 96 -9.01 -10.31 -0.09
C LEU A 96 -7.58 -10.42 -0.62
N ILE A 97 -7.40 -10.39 -1.95
CA ILE A 97 -6.13 -10.59 -2.63
C ILE A 97 -5.97 -9.44 -3.65
N PRO A 98 -4.97 -8.55 -3.48
CA PRO A 98 -4.67 -7.54 -4.48
C PRO A 98 -4.14 -8.17 -5.76
N ALA A 99 -4.30 -7.47 -6.89
CA ALA A 99 -3.52 -7.82 -8.07
C ALA A 99 -2.03 -7.63 -7.74
N TRP A 100 -1.18 -8.55 -8.18
CA TRP A 100 0.25 -8.53 -7.83
C TRP A 100 0.95 -7.21 -8.23
N ARG A 101 0.51 -6.55 -9.32
CA ARG A 101 1.03 -5.24 -9.75
C ARG A 101 0.74 -4.15 -8.73
N ASP A 102 -0.48 -4.12 -8.20
CA ASP A 102 -0.90 -3.14 -7.21
C ASP A 102 -0.13 -3.36 -5.91
N ALA A 103 0.06 -4.63 -5.52
CA ALA A 103 0.89 -5.00 -4.37
C ALA A 103 2.37 -4.62 -4.56
N ILE A 104 2.94 -4.70 -5.77
CA ILE A 104 4.30 -4.21 -6.05
C ILE A 104 4.38 -2.69 -5.94
N LEU A 105 3.41 -1.96 -6.48
CA LEU A 105 3.39 -0.50 -6.38
C LEU A 105 3.28 -0.05 -4.92
N ALA A 106 2.34 -0.61 -4.17
CA ALA A 106 2.21 -0.34 -2.74
C ALA A 106 3.44 -0.79 -1.95
N GLY A 107 4.02 -1.96 -2.25
CA GLY A 107 5.26 -2.44 -1.66
C GLY A 107 6.43 -1.48 -1.91
N ARG A 108 6.54 -0.94 -3.12
CA ARG A 108 7.50 0.13 -3.39
C ARG A 108 7.28 1.31 -2.48
N HIS A 109 6.05 1.80 -2.28
CA HIS A 109 5.80 2.90 -1.34
C HIS A 109 6.13 2.55 0.12
N VAL A 110 5.83 1.32 0.55
CA VAL A 110 6.11 0.85 1.92
C VAL A 110 7.61 0.75 2.18
N PHE A 111 8.37 0.24 1.22
CA PHE A 111 9.81 -0.01 1.36
C PHE A 111 10.69 1.11 0.82
N HIS A 112 10.16 2.05 0.03
CA HIS A 112 10.95 3.19 -0.42
C HIS A 112 11.39 3.95 0.81
N ASP A 113 12.71 3.97 0.98
CA ASP A 113 13.41 4.39 2.17
C ASP A 113 12.81 5.68 2.76
N PRO A 114 12.54 5.71 4.08
CA PRO A 114 12.26 6.92 4.82
C PRO A 114 13.29 8.04 4.62
N SER A 115 14.34 7.96 3.81
CA SER A 115 15.15 9.14 3.45
C SER A 115 14.31 10.37 3.03
N THR A 116 13.15 10.17 2.38
CA THR A 116 12.17 11.25 2.13
C THR A 116 11.40 11.65 3.38
N THR A 117 11.00 10.71 4.25
CA THR A 117 10.42 11.06 5.56
C THR A 117 11.45 11.66 6.50
N SER A 118 12.74 11.33 6.45
CA SER A 118 13.82 11.93 7.22
C SER A 118 14.07 13.36 6.76
N LYS A 119 13.93 13.60 5.44
CA LYS A 119 13.98 14.96 4.89
C LYS A 119 12.73 15.74 5.29
N GLN A 120 11.57 15.12 5.22
CA GLN A 120 10.28 15.69 5.62
C GLN A 120 10.21 15.92 7.14
N GLU A 121 10.75 15.03 7.97
CA GLU A 121 10.86 15.10 9.42
C GLU A 121 11.83 16.20 9.80
N LYS A 122 13.01 16.26 9.16
CA LYS A 122 13.94 17.39 9.32
C LYS A 122 13.30 18.71 8.89
N GLU A 123 12.46 18.71 7.86
CA GLU A 123 11.69 19.88 7.44
C GLU A 123 10.60 20.24 8.45
N ILE A 124 9.86 19.27 8.96
CA ILE A 124 8.85 19.42 10.02
C ILE A 124 9.52 19.99 11.27
N ASP A 125 10.62 19.40 11.73
CA ASP A 125 11.39 19.88 12.89
C ASP A 125 11.89 21.31 12.68
N LYS A 126 12.37 21.63 11.47
CA LYS A 126 12.77 22.99 11.11
C LYS A 126 11.59 23.95 11.16
N LEU A 127 10.43 23.55 10.63
CA LEU A 127 9.19 24.36 10.67
C LEU A 127 8.73 24.58 12.11
N VAL A 128 8.70 23.55 12.94
CA VAL A 128 8.32 23.63 14.36
C VAL A 128 9.27 24.56 15.11
N ARG A 129 10.59 24.41 14.95
CA ARG A 129 11.57 25.33 15.55
C ARG A 129 11.39 26.77 15.07
N THR A 130 11.09 26.95 13.79
CA THR A 130 10.84 28.28 13.22
C THR A 130 9.58 28.90 13.82
N LEU A 131 8.49 28.13 13.98
CA LEU A 131 7.26 28.59 14.61
C LEU A 131 7.46 29.01 16.06
N HIS A 132 8.26 28.27 16.84
CA HIS A 132 8.57 28.65 18.23
C HIS A 132 9.39 29.94 18.36
N GLY A 133 10.11 30.35 17.30
CA GLY A 133 10.89 31.59 17.28
C GLY A 133 10.15 32.81 16.71
N LEU A 134 8.96 32.62 16.16
CA LEU A 134 8.16 33.68 15.54
C LEU A 134 6.97 34.04 16.42
N SER A 135 6.56 35.31 16.40
CA SER A 135 5.31 35.75 17.03
C SER A 135 4.11 35.28 16.22
N VAL A 136 3.00 34.93 16.90
CA VAL A 136 1.75 34.46 16.27
C VAL A 136 1.16 35.50 15.31
N ASP A 137 1.46 36.78 15.52
CA ASP A 137 1.00 37.89 14.67
C ASP A 137 1.88 38.11 13.43
N ASP A 138 3.03 37.45 13.33
CA ASP A 138 3.96 37.59 12.19
C ASP A 138 3.35 36.99 10.90
N SER A 139 3.63 37.64 9.77
CA SER A 139 3.25 37.11 8.46
C SER A 139 3.93 35.77 8.18
N ASN A 140 5.20 35.62 8.59
CA ASN A 140 6.01 34.41 8.40
C ASN A 140 5.52 33.24 9.24
N TYR A 141 4.94 33.50 10.42
CA TYR A 141 4.38 32.46 11.29
C TYR A 141 3.27 31.69 10.56
N ALA A 142 2.31 32.37 9.93
CA ALA A 142 1.25 31.63 9.24
C ALA A 142 1.72 30.89 7.99
N VAL A 143 2.77 31.38 7.31
CA VAL A 143 3.34 30.65 6.17
C VAL A 143 3.98 29.34 6.66
N ALA A 144 4.75 29.40 7.74
CA ALA A 144 5.33 28.20 8.35
C ALA A 144 4.24 27.25 8.88
N TYR A 145 3.19 27.79 9.51
CA TYR A 145 2.07 27.01 10.03
C TYR A 145 1.29 26.33 8.91
N ALA A 146 0.99 27.03 7.81
CA ALA A 146 0.30 26.45 6.66
C ALA A 146 1.11 25.31 6.02
N ARG A 147 2.44 25.46 5.92
CA ARG A 147 3.32 24.39 5.45
C ARG A 147 3.32 23.19 6.40
N LEU A 148 3.37 23.44 7.71
CA LEU A 148 3.30 22.39 8.72
C LEU A 148 1.96 21.65 8.67
N LEU A 149 0.85 22.36 8.47
CA LEU A 149 -0.49 21.78 8.36
C LEU A 149 -0.59 20.80 7.19
N VAL A 150 0.03 21.12 6.04
CA VAL A 150 0.09 20.23 4.88
C VAL A 150 1.02 19.04 5.12
N ALA A 151 2.19 19.29 5.70
CA ALA A 151 3.23 18.27 5.86
C ALA A 151 2.94 17.28 7.00
N ALA A 152 2.32 17.74 8.10
CA ALA A 152 2.07 16.98 9.32
C ALA A 152 0.88 17.55 10.11
N PRO A 153 -0.37 17.30 9.68
CA PRO A 153 -1.57 17.88 10.31
C PRO A 153 -1.66 17.54 11.81
N ASN A 154 -1.33 16.30 12.20
CA ASN A 154 -1.34 15.86 13.60
C ASN A 154 -0.39 16.66 14.52
N VAL A 155 0.68 17.24 13.96
CA VAL A 155 1.63 18.09 14.69
C VAL A 155 1.11 19.52 14.75
N ALA A 156 0.52 20.01 13.67
CA ALA A 156 -0.06 21.35 13.59
C ALA A 156 -1.19 21.56 14.61
N ASP A 157 -2.01 20.53 14.88
CA ASP A 157 -3.10 20.59 15.88
C ASP A 157 -2.64 20.92 17.31
N ARG A 158 -1.35 20.75 17.60
CA ARG A 158 -0.75 21.05 18.91
C ARG A 158 -0.20 22.47 19.01
N ILE A 159 -0.18 23.21 17.91
CA ILE A 159 0.38 24.56 17.81
C ILE A 159 -0.78 25.55 17.65
N LEU A 160 -0.66 26.74 18.27
CA LEU A 160 -1.69 27.76 18.18
C LEU A 160 -1.83 28.26 16.73
N PRO A 161 -3.05 28.30 16.17
CA PRO A 161 -3.27 28.82 14.83
C PRO A 161 -3.00 30.35 14.80
N PRO A 162 -2.63 30.91 13.64
CA PRO A 162 -2.36 32.34 13.49
C PRO A 162 -3.59 33.20 13.83
N SER A 163 -3.41 34.30 14.58
CA SER A 163 -4.49 35.23 15.00
C SER A 163 -5.37 35.74 13.86
N ARG A 164 -4.80 35.82 12.65
CA ARG A 164 -5.51 36.30 11.46
C ARG A 164 -6.47 35.28 10.84
N TRP A 165 -6.33 33.98 11.14
CA TRP A 165 -7.26 32.94 10.67
C TRP A 165 -8.50 32.83 11.54
N THR A 166 -8.42 33.24 12.81
CA THR A 166 -9.56 33.31 13.73
C THR A 166 -10.34 34.60 13.63
N ARG A 167 -10.03 35.48 12.66
CA ARG A 167 -10.96 36.55 12.29
C ARG A 167 -12.17 35.91 11.65
N SER A 168 -13.14 35.55 12.49
CA SER A 168 -14.52 35.32 12.09
C SER A 168 -14.88 36.42 11.10
N PRO A 169 -15.48 36.08 9.94
CA PRO A 169 -15.93 37.09 9.00
C PRO A 169 -16.76 38.06 9.82
N SER A 170 -16.26 39.30 9.98
CA SER A 170 -16.98 40.32 10.73
C SER A 170 -18.35 40.34 10.11
N SER A 171 -19.38 40.05 10.90
CA SER A 171 -20.76 39.95 10.48
C SER A 171 -21.05 41.13 9.58
N GLY A 172 -20.98 40.91 8.26
CA GLY A 172 -21.37 41.91 7.29
C GLY A 172 -22.83 42.22 7.58
N PRO A 173 -23.30 43.46 7.35
CA PRO A 173 -24.69 43.81 7.55
C PRO A 173 -25.56 42.80 6.80
N THR A 174 -26.31 42.01 7.57
CA THR A 174 -27.25 40.99 7.12
C THR A 174 -28.21 41.63 6.13
N LEU A 175 -27.96 41.47 4.83
CA LEU A 175 -28.97 41.70 3.81
C LEU A 175 -29.96 40.54 3.92
N ALA A 176 -31.13 40.84 4.48
CA ALA A 176 -32.24 39.91 4.62
C ALA A 176 -32.65 39.37 3.24
N ILE A 177 -32.42 38.08 3.01
CA ILE A 177 -32.92 37.37 1.84
C ILE A 177 -34.27 36.74 2.22
N PRO A 178 -35.39 37.17 1.63
CA PRO A 178 -36.69 36.57 1.89
C PRO A 178 -36.75 35.12 1.36
N HIS A 179 -37.16 34.21 2.25
CA HIS A 179 -37.40 32.80 1.98
C HIS A 179 -38.73 32.59 1.27
N SER A 180 -38.68 31.90 0.13
CA SER A 180 -39.79 31.05 -0.34
C SER A 180 -39.26 30.02 -1.32
N HIS A 181 -39.43 28.73 -1.01
CA HIS A 181 -40.17 27.77 -1.84
C HIS A 181 -40.06 26.30 -1.34
N PRO A 182 -40.99 25.42 -1.77
CA PRO A 182 -41.48 24.29 -0.98
C PRO A 182 -40.90 22.93 -1.37
N ALA A 183 -41.20 21.97 -0.48
CA ALA A 183 -40.88 20.55 -0.54
C ALA A 183 -41.38 19.84 -1.81
N THR A 184 -40.54 18.96 -2.35
CA THR A 184 -40.92 17.91 -3.30
C THR A 184 -40.55 16.54 -2.73
N PRO A 185 -41.45 15.53 -2.76
CA PRO A 185 -41.17 14.18 -2.28
C PRO A 185 -40.57 13.28 -3.37
N PHE A 186 -39.55 12.51 -3.00
CA PHE A 186 -38.93 11.46 -3.82
C PHE A 186 -39.63 10.10 -3.61
N PRO A 187 -39.89 9.31 -4.67
CA PRO A 187 -40.35 7.94 -4.55
C PRO A 187 -39.19 6.93 -4.44
N GLN A 188 -39.38 5.93 -3.58
CA GLN A 188 -38.52 4.75 -3.41
C GLN A 188 -38.73 3.74 -4.55
N SER A 189 -37.64 3.23 -5.13
CA SER A 189 -37.69 2.08 -6.05
C SER A 189 -36.96 0.86 -5.48
N ASN A 190 -37.72 -0.19 -5.23
CA ASN A 190 -37.28 -1.58 -5.02
C ASN A 190 -36.65 -2.15 -6.30
N GLY A 191 -35.60 -2.95 -6.17
CA GLY A 191 -35.07 -3.77 -7.27
C GLY A 191 -33.98 -4.73 -6.81
N GLY A 192 -34.34 -6.02 -6.66
CA GLY A 192 -33.45 -7.08 -6.19
C GLY A 192 -32.47 -7.59 -7.23
N VAL A 193 -31.41 -8.27 -6.77
CA VAL A 193 -30.48 -9.02 -7.63
C VAL A 193 -30.05 -10.35 -6.97
N VAL A 194 -30.68 -11.42 -7.46
CA VAL A 194 -30.10 -12.66 -8.00
C VAL A 194 -28.87 -13.28 -7.31
N CYS A 195 -29.13 -14.39 -6.61
CA CYS A 195 -28.11 -15.38 -6.23
C CYS A 195 -27.49 -16.07 -7.45
N ARG A 196 -26.16 -16.07 -7.56
CA ARG A 196 -25.39 -16.93 -8.47
C ARG A 196 -24.65 -18.03 -7.69
N PRO A 197 -24.63 -19.30 -8.17
CA PRO A 197 -23.99 -20.40 -7.45
C PRO A 197 -22.54 -20.70 -7.89
N ALA A 198 -21.75 -21.08 -6.88
CA ALA A 198 -20.73 -22.13 -6.83
C ALA A 198 -19.41 -22.00 -7.63
N LEU A 199 -18.39 -21.42 -6.97
CA LEU A 199 -16.96 -21.73 -7.17
C LEU A 199 -16.49 -22.67 -6.04
N ARG A 200 -16.75 -23.98 -6.15
CA ARG A 200 -16.21 -25.00 -5.22
C ARG A 200 -14.99 -25.69 -5.82
N ARG A 201 -13.79 -25.09 -5.74
CA ARG A 201 -12.54 -25.86 -5.77
C ARG A 201 -11.26 -25.21 -5.20
N VAL A 202 -11.32 -23.99 -4.64
CA VAL A 202 -10.12 -23.33 -4.08
C VAL A 202 -10.28 -22.95 -2.59
N GLN A 203 -11.36 -23.35 -1.94
CA GLN A 203 -11.63 -22.96 -0.53
C GLN A 203 -10.87 -23.80 0.53
N SER A 204 -10.09 -24.81 0.15
CA SER A 204 -9.41 -25.66 1.14
C SER A 204 -8.14 -25.04 1.75
N TYR A 205 -7.59 -23.96 1.17
CA TYR A 205 -6.32 -23.38 1.64
C TYR A 205 -6.46 -22.01 2.33
N VAL A 206 -7.61 -21.33 2.18
CA VAL A 206 -7.77 -19.94 2.67
C VAL A 206 -8.26 -19.88 4.12
N SER A 207 -8.78 -20.97 4.69
CA SER A 207 -9.38 -20.95 6.04
C SER A 207 -8.39 -21.18 7.19
N TYR A 208 -7.14 -21.60 6.94
CA TYR A 208 -6.22 -22.01 8.01
C TYR A 208 -5.07 -21.04 8.33
N GLN A 209 -4.93 -19.92 7.62
CA GLN A 209 -3.77 -19.03 7.79
C GLN A 209 -4.08 -17.59 8.22
N TRP A 210 -5.34 -17.30 8.56
CA TRP A 210 -5.74 -16.02 9.13
C TRP A 210 -6.07 -16.13 10.62
N CYS A 211 -5.31 -16.93 11.37
CA CYS A 211 -5.32 -16.87 12.84
C CYS A 211 -4.05 -16.11 13.28
N PRO A 212 -4.16 -14.81 13.63
CA PRO A 212 -3.03 -14.04 14.17
C PRO A 212 -2.38 -14.68 15.40
N SER A 213 -3.12 -15.51 16.15
CA SER A 213 -2.62 -16.19 17.35
C SER A 213 -1.65 -17.36 17.09
N CYS A 214 -1.54 -17.87 15.85
CA CYS A 214 -0.69 -19.01 15.55
C CYS A 214 0.75 -18.64 15.15
N ALA A 215 1.01 -17.39 14.74
CA ALA A 215 2.33 -16.98 14.27
C ALA A 215 3.33 -16.65 15.41
N ASP A 216 2.85 -16.23 16.58
CA ASP A 216 3.71 -15.81 17.70
C ASP A 216 4.32 -16.97 18.50
N GLN A 217 3.89 -18.22 18.30
CA GLN A 217 4.43 -19.35 19.08
C GLN A 217 5.78 -19.90 18.57
N HIS A 218 6.27 -19.48 17.39
CA HIS A 218 7.50 -20.05 16.81
C HIS A 218 8.75 -19.16 16.89
N ALA A 219 8.66 -17.91 17.38
CA ALA A 219 9.81 -17.00 17.45
C ALA A 219 10.69 -17.16 18.71
N VAL A 220 10.28 -17.91 19.73
CA VAL A 220 10.91 -17.86 21.07
C VAL A 220 11.99 -18.93 21.33
N HIS A 221 12.26 -19.88 20.42
CA HIS A 221 13.17 -21.01 20.74
C HIS A 221 14.54 -21.07 20.07
N ARG A 222 14.98 -20.03 19.34
CA ARG A 222 16.37 -19.95 18.85
C ARG A 222 17.19 -19.00 19.72
N ASN A 223 17.68 -19.49 20.87
CA ASN A 223 18.93 -19.06 21.52
C ASN A 223 19.11 -19.77 22.88
N ARG A 224 19.60 -21.01 22.87
CA ARG A 224 20.40 -21.55 24.00
C ARG A 224 21.10 -22.87 23.63
N ALA A 225 22.33 -22.76 23.15
CA ALA A 225 23.33 -23.82 23.24
C ALA A 225 24.73 -23.20 23.09
N THR A 226 25.33 -22.89 24.23
CA THR A 226 26.77 -22.75 24.45
C THR A 226 27.08 -23.59 25.68
#